data_AF-A0A9P0K241-F1
#
_entry.id   AF-A0A9P0K241-F1
#
_cell.length_a   1.000
_cell.length_b   1.000
_cell.length_c   1.000
_cell.angle_alpha   90.00
_cell.angle_beta   90.00
_cell.angle_gamma   90.00
#
_symmetry.space_group_name_H-M   'P 1'
#
loop_
_entity.id
_entity.type
_entity.pdbx_description
1 polymer ?
#
loop_
_entity_poly.entity_id
_entity_poly.type
_entity_poly.pdbx_seq_one_letter_code
_entity_poly.pdbx_strand_id
1 'polypeptide(L)' 'MPTVILLDVSLSMTKPVALSEGGETARKHLAELGINAFLDHLSIHSKLEFIALVFNSEKMHES' A
#
# COMPACT_ATOMS: atom_id res chain seq x y z
N MET A 1 10.69 -2.58 -16.85
CA MET A 1 10.77 -1.38 -15.99
C MET A 1 10.50 -1.86 -14.57
N PRO A 2 11.38 -1.66 -13.59
CA PRO A 2 11.13 -2.06 -12.21
C PRO A 2 10.10 -1.13 -11.55
N THR A 3 9.24 -1.68 -10.70
CA THR A 3 8.25 -0.94 -9.92
C THR A 3 8.61 -0.97 -8.44
N VAL A 4 8.65 0.20 -7.81
CA VAL A 4 8.89 0.35 -6.36
C VAL A 4 7.62 0.90 -5.71
N ILE A 5 7.05 0.13 -4.81
CA ILE A 5 5.87 0.50 -4.03
C ILE A 5 6.36 0.99 -2.67
N LEU A 6 6.11 2.26 -2.35
CA LEU A 6 6.39 2.84 -1.04
C LEU A 6 5.08 2.91 -0.24
N LEU A 7 5.01 2.16 0.86
CA LEU A 7 3.87 2.14 1.76
C LEU A 7 4.17 2.96 3.02
N ASP A 8 3.33 3.96 3.27
CA ASP A 8 3.27 4.66 4.55
C ASP A 8 2.73 3.69 5.63
N VAL A 9 3.50 3.53 6.71
CA VAL A 9 3.15 2.76 7.91
C VAL A 9 3.23 3.63 9.17
N SER A 10 3.07 4.95 9.02
CA SER A 10 2.94 5.90 10.12
C SER A 10 1.67 5.64 10.93
N LEU A 11 1.62 6.18 12.16
CA LEU A 11 0.42 6.14 13.01
C LEU A 11 -0.80 6.77 12.32
N SER A 12 -0.59 7.67 11.36
CA SER A 12 -1.70 8.28 10.61
C SER A 12 -2.49 7.26 9.78
N MET A 13 -1.87 6.12 9.45
CA MET A 13 -2.47 5.03 8.68
C MET A 13 -3.37 4.11 9.52
N THR A 14 -3.37 4.24 10.85
CA THR A 14 -4.33 3.54 11.72
C THR A 14 -5.64 4.31 11.89
N LYS A 15 -5.73 5.53 11.35
CA LYS A 15 -6.96 6.33 11.43
C LYS A 15 -8.13 5.61 10.75
N PRO A 16 -9.33 5.63 11.35
CA PRO A 16 -10.50 5.02 10.78
C PRO A 16 -10.94 5.76 9.50
N VAL A 17 -11.53 4.99 8.60
CA VAL A 17 -12.15 5.40 7.34
C VAL A 17 -13.54 4.77 7.32
N ALA A 18 -14.56 5.61 7.17
CA ALA A 18 -15.93 5.16 7.04
C ALA A 18 -16.12 4.44 5.69
N LEU A 19 -16.76 3.27 5.72
CA LEU A 19 -17.18 2.50 4.56
C LEU A 19 -18.64 2.83 4.24
N SER A 20 -19.01 2.72 2.96
CA SER A 20 -20.37 3.02 2.48
C SER A 20 -21.47 2.20 3.16
N GLU A 21 -21.14 0.99 3.63
CA GLU A 21 -22.05 0.05 4.30
C GLU A 21 -22.21 0.32 5.81
N GLY A 22 -21.70 1.45 6.32
CA GLY A 22 -21.77 1.81 7.74
C GLY A 22 -20.73 1.14 8.63
N GLY A 23 -19.77 0.41 8.05
CA GLY A 23 -18.59 -0.11 8.75
C GLY A 23 -17.44 0.90 8.80
N GLU A 24 -16.42 0.63 9.62
CA GLU A 24 -15.17 1.38 9.63
C GLU A 24 -13.97 0.46 9.39
N THR A 25 -12.93 0.99 8.77
CA THR A 25 -11.65 0.29 8.59
C THR A 25 -10.48 1.24 8.73
N ALA A 26 -9.28 0.73 8.99
CA ALA A 26 -8.08 1.58 9.04
C ALA A 26 -7.56 1.86 7.61
N ARG A 27 -6.97 3.05 7.39
CA ARG A 27 -6.34 3.40 6.09
C ARG A 27 -5.32 2.36 5.61
N LYS A 28 -4.52 1.81 6.53
CA LYS A 28 -3.56 0.74 6.23
C LYS A 28 -4.22 -0.49 5.60
N HIS A 29 -5.44 -0.82 6.01
CA HIS A 29 -6.14 -1.98 5.50
C HIS A 29 -6.63 -1.76 4.07
N LEU A 30 -7.08 -0.54 3.75
CA LEU A 30 -7.40 -0.16 2.38
C LEU A 30 -6.15 -0.19 1.48
N ALA A 31 -5.00 0.24 2.00
CA ALA A 31 -3.74 0.18 1.27
C ALA A 31 -3.31 -1.28 1.00
N GLU A 32 -3.42 -2.17 1.99
CA GLU A 32 -3.18 -3.61 1.82
C GLU A 32 -4.08 -4.21 0.72
N LEU A 33 -5.38 -3.92 0.75
CA LEU A 33 -6.33 -4.37 -0.27
C LEU A 33 -5.96 -3.88 -1.67
N GLY A 34 -5.62 -2.59 -1.80
CA GLY A 34 -5.21 -2.00 -3.08
C GLY A 34 -3.91 -2.58 -3.62
N ILE A 35 -2.90 -2.78 -2.76
CA ILE A 35 -1.62 -3.37 -3.16
C ILE A 35 -1.82 -4.81 -3.61
N ASN A 36 -2.60 -5.62 -2.88
CA ASN A 36 -2.89 -6.99 -3.28
C ASN A 36 -3.57 -7.05 -4.64
N ALA A 37 -4.62 -6.25 -4.87
CA ALA A 37 -5.31 -6.19 -6.16
C ALA A 37 -4.37 -5.76 -7.30
N PHE A 38 -3.46 -4.82 -7.03
CA PHE A 38 -2.46 -4.40 -8.00
C PHE A 38 -1.45 -5.50 -8.32
N LEU A 39 -0.91 -6.19 -7.30
CA LEU A 39 0.03 -7.29 -7.47
C LEU A 39 -0.60 -8.49 -8.18
N ASP A 40 -1.87 -8.80 -7.88
CA ASP A 40 -2.62 -9.85 -8.58
C ASP A 40 -2.73 -9.55 -10.08
N HIS A 41 -3.04 -8.30 -10.44
CA HIS A 41 -3.06 -7.86 -11.84
C HIS A 41 -1.69 -8.00 -12.52
N LEU A 42 -0.61 -7.58 -11.86
CA LEU A 42 0.75 -7.73 -12.40
C LEU A 42 1.16 -9.20 -12.53
N SER A 43 0.73 -10.07 -11.62
CA SER A 43 1.02 -11.51 -11.68
C SER A 43 0.43 -12.19 -12.92
N ILE A 44 -0.61 -11.61 -13.52
CA ILE A 44 -1.25 -12.13 -14.73
C ILE A 44 -0.65 -11.46 -15.98
N HIS A 45 -0.53 -10.13 -15.96
CA HIS A 45 -0.25 -9.33 -17.16
C HIS A 45 1.22 -8.91 -17.31
N SER A 46 1.99 -8.88 -16.23
CA SER A 46 3.36 -8.34 -16.17
C SER A 46 4.32 -9.26 -15.39
N LYS A 47 4.30 -10.57 -15.65
CA LYS A 47 5.02 -11.61 -14.88
C LYS A 47 6.54 -11.43 -14.71
N LEU A 48 7.17 -10.67 -15.60
CA LEU A 48 8.62 -10.44 -15.59
C LEU A 48 8.99 -9.10 -14.95
N GLU A 49 8.01 -8.38 -14.41
CA GLU A 49 8.24 -7.10 -13.76
C GLU A 49 8.87 -7.32 -12.38
N PHE A 50 10.00 -6.65 -12.15
CA PHE A 50 10.63 -6.63 -10.84
C PHE A 50 9.89 -5.65 -9.94
N ILE A 51 9.42 -6.12 -8.80
CA ILE A 51 8.66 -5.32 -7.85
C ILE A 51 9.37 -5.31 -6.50
N ALA A 52 9.54 -4.12 -5.92
CA ALA A 52 10.01 -3.95 -4.55
C ALA A 52 8.92 -3.25 -3.71
N LEU A 53 8.68 -3.76 -2.49
CA LEU A 53 7.79 -3.13 -1.52
C LEU A 53 8.63 -2.58 -0.36
N VAL A 54 8.51 -1.28 -0.10
CA VAL A 54 9.27 -0.56 0.93
C VAL A 54 8.28 0.07 1.90
N PHE A 55 8.54 -0.04 3.20
CA PHE A 55 7.73 0.55 4.25
C PHE A 55 8.42 1.78 4.84
N ASN A 56 7.67 2.85 5.11
CA ASN A 56 8.19 4.08 5.73
C ASN A 56 7.24 4.58 6.83
N SER A 57 7.76 4.91 8.01
CA SER A 57 6.94 5.33 9.17
C SER A 57 7.15 6.79 9.61
N GLU A 58 8.28 7.44 9.23
CA GLU A 58 8.74 8.85 9.44
C GLU A 58 10.28 8.86 9.58
N LYS A 59 11.03 9.97 9.51
CA LYS A 59 11.30 10.86 8.36
C LYS A 59 12.49 10.27 7.60
N MET A 60 12.47 10.24 6.26
CA MET A 60 13.73 10.32 5.51
C MET A 60 14.27 11.73 5.78
N HIS A 61 15.09 11.88 6.81
CA HIS A 61 15.92 13.06 6.98
C HIS A 61 16.96 12.98 5.86
N GLU A 62 16.78 13.78 4.81
CA GLU A 62 17.85 14.11 3.87
C GLU A 62 19.06 14.59 4.68
N SER A 63 20.20 13.96 4.40
CA SER A 63 21.52 14.24 4.98
C SER A 63 22.11 15.50 4.37
#